data_AF-A0A6C0JGM1-F1
#
_entry.id   AF-A0A6C0JGM1-F1
#
_cell.length_a   1.000
_cell.length_b   1.000
_cell.length_c   1.000
_cell.angle_alpha   90.00
_cell.angle_beta   90.00
_cell.angle_gamma   90.00
#
_symmetry.space_group_name_H-M   'P 1'
#
loop_
_entity.id
_entity.type
_entity.pdbx_description
1 polymer ?
#
loop_
_entity_poly.entity_id
_entity_poly.type
_entity_poly.pdbx_seq_one_letter_code
_entity_poly.pdbx_strand_id
1 'polypeptide(L)'
;MSYSISFNNSDDCNSNFSNFHREADNIRGFDANSSKWKIIKADSTDDINPGTFAITGTNTSDTLPWRYATTIVLSIKDFSGENYSNWLTVINENDRLMIRSVKNPADVGIYIIISAPIIHSSGACTMKIHNVVNGVNIYPTINDEYYISHLPINQASTSNSLILN
;
A
#
# COMPACT_ATOMS: atom_id res chain seq x y z
N MET A 1 33.67 -28.91 31.39
CA MET A 1 32.40 -28.23 31.74
C MET A 1 31.55 -28.27 30.50
N SER A 2 30.47 -29.05 30.55
CA SER A 2 29.64 -29.38 29.39
C SER A 2 28.41 -28.47 29.41
N TYR A 3 28.13 -27.79 28.31
CA TYR A 3 26.85 -27.13 28.08
C TYR A 3 26.08 -27.91 27.02
N SER A 4 24.96 -28.51 27.43
CA SER A 4 23.97 -29.11 26.55
C SER A 4 22.96 -28.05 26.13
N ILE A 5 22.78 -27.84 24.83
CA ILE A 5 21.67 -27.08 24.26
C ILE A 5 20.54 -28.08 23.99
N SER A 6 19.42 -27.91 24.68
CA SER A 6 18.19 -28.67 24.45
C SER A 6 17.30 -27.89 23.47
N PHE A 7 16.92 -28.50 22.35
CA PHE A 7 15.91 -27.96 21.45
C PHE A 7 14.53 -28.47 21.89
N ASN A 8 13.65 -27.58 22.37
CA ASN A 8 12.24 -27.89 22.54
C ASN A 8 11.49 -27.49 21.26
N ASN A 9 11.21 -28.48 20.42
CA ASN A 9 10.21 -28.37 19.36
C ASN A 9 8.80 -28.39 19.99
N SER A 10 8.24 -27.22 20.27
CA SER A 10 6.82 -26.95 20.10
C SER A 10 6.60 -25.44 20.18
N ASP A 11 5.95 -24.89 19.16
CA ASP A 11 5.44 -23.51 19.05
C ASP A 11 6.35 -22.48 18.35
N ASP A 12 6.86 -22.83 17.16
CA ASP A 12 7.27 -21.84 16.15
C ASP A 12 6.05 -21.21 15.45
N CYS A 13 5.20 -20.54 16.24
CA CYS A 13 4.21 -19.61 15.74
C CYS A 13 4.36 -18.26 16.47
N ASN A 14 5.26 -17.44 15.91
CA ASN A 14 5.12 -16.00 15.83
C ASN A 14 5.00 -15.20 17.15
N SER A 15 6.11 -15.01 17.85
CA SER A 15 6.20 -14.08 18.98
C SER A 15 6.85 -12.72 18.64
N ASN A 16 6.95 -12.34 17.36
CA ASN A 16 7.47 -11.01 16.96
C ASN A 16 6.36 -9.97 16.66
N PHE A 17 5.10 -10.25 16.99
CA PHE A 17 3.97 -9.29 16.83
C PHE A 17 3.54 -8.60 18.14
N SER A 18 4.35 -8.65 19.20
CA SER A 18 3.93 -8.15 20.52
C SER A 18 4.21 -6.68 20.80
N ASN A 19 4.29 -5.79 19.78
CA ASN A 19 4.41 -4.34 19.99
C ASN A 19 3.50 -3.50 19.07
N PHE A 20 2.29 -3.98 18.75
CA PHE A 20 1.22 -3.10 18.30
C PHE A 20 0.50 -2.53 19.53
N HIS A 21 0.93 -1.36 19.99
CA HIS A 21 0.14 -0.58 20.94
C HIS A 21 -1.21 -0.23 20.29
N ARG A 22 -2.28 -0.84 20.81
CA ARG A 22 -3.66 -0.36 20.66
C ARG A 22 -3.75 0.98 21.39
N GLU A 23 -3.61 2.08 20.67
CA GLU A 23 -4.17 3.35 21.12
C GLU A 23 -5.50 3.56 20.40
N ALA A 24 -6.57 3.49 21.20
CA ALA A 24 -7.90 3.89 20.83
C ALA A 24 -7.95 5.42 20.70
N ASP A 25 -8.77 5.88 19.75
CA ASP A 25 -9.23 7.26 19.53
C ASP A 25 -8.27 8.23 18.83
N ASN A 26 -8.05 8.01 17.53
CA ASN A 26 -8.12 9.10 16.55
C ASN A 26 -8.27 8.57 15.12
N ILE A 27 -9.21 9.11 14.34
CA ILE A 27 -9.36 8.79 12.92
C ILE A 27 -8.15 9.38 12.16
N ARG A 28 -7.08 8.59 12.02
CA ARG A 28 -6.04 8.67 10.98
C ARG A 28 -5.63 7.24 10.68
N GLY A 29 -5.46 6.88 9.41
CA GLY A 29 -5.43 5.50 8.96
C GLY A 29 -4.45 4.65 9.77
N PHE A 30 -5.04 3.72 10.54
CA PHE A 30 -4.59 2.52 11.24
C PHE A 30 -3.16 2.41 11.85
N ASP A 31 -2.21 3.28 11.52
CA ASP A 31 -0.81 3.32 11.97
C ASP A 31 -0.08 4.66 11.61
N ALA A 32 -0.81 5.74 11.29
CA ALA A 32 -0.26 7.00 10.74
C ALA A 32 0.41 6.86 9.35
N ASN A 33 0.29 5.71 8.70
CA ASN A 33 0.88 5.42 7.40
C ASN A 33 -0.17 5.07 6.33
N SER A 34 -1.43 5.41 6.61
CA SER A 34 -2.52 5.26 5.66
C SER A 34 -3.55 6.37 5.78
N SER A 35 -4.29 6.60 4.69
CA SER A 35 -5.52 7.39 4.71
C SER A 35 -6.55 6.85 3.72
N LYS A 36 -7.73 7.46 3.72
CA LYS A 36 -8.88 7.05 2.91
C LYS A 36 -8.96 7.86 1.62
N TRP A 37 -9.21 7.18 0.53
CA TRP A 37 -9.66 7.76 -0.73
C TRP A 37 -10.83 6.95 -1.29
N LYS A 38 -11.69 7.60 -2.06
CA LYS A 38 -12.75 6.93 -2.81
C LYS A 38 -12.23 6.54 -4.20
N ILE A 39 -12.41 5.29 -4.59
CA ILE A 39 -12.05 4.88 -5.94
C ILE A 39 -13.07 5.42 -6.95
N ILE A 40 -12.60 6.00 -8.05
CA ILE A 40 -13.41 6.43 -9.19
C ILE A 40 -13.03 5.63 -10.43
N LYS A 41 -13.87 5.72 -11.46
CA LYS A 41 -13.55 5.17 -12.77
C LYS A 41 -12.34 5.93 -13.35
N ALA A 42 -11.42 5.21 -14.00
CA ALA A 42 -10.34 5.83 -14.74
C ALA A 42 -10.87 6.43 -16.05
N ASP A 43 -11.16 7.72 -16.07
CA ASP A 43 -11.57 8.46 -17.28
C ASP A 43 -10.56 9.54 -17.71
N SER A 44 -9.72 10.05 -16.80
CA SER A 44 -8.52 10.83 -17.13
C SER A 44 -7.48 10.82 -15.99
N THR A 45 -6.20 11.02 -16.31
CA THR A 45 -5.09 11.02 -15.33
C THR A 45 -4.88 12.36 -14.62
N ASP A 46 -5.52 13.44 -15.10
CA ASP A 46 -5.12 14.80 -14.74
C ASP A 46 -6.19 15.55 -13.92
N ASP A 47 -7.45 15.09 -13.95
CA ASP A 47 -8.57 15.68 -13.22
C ASP A 47 -9.12 14.74 -12.14
N ILE A 48 -8.32 14.55 -11.08
CA ILE A 48 -8.76 13.79 -9.92
C ILE A 48 -9.29 14.71 -8.81
N ASN A 49 -10.54 14.51 -8.44
CA ASN A 49 -11.19 15.31 -7.39
C ASN A 49 -10.53 15.04 -6.02
N PRO A 50 -10.51 16.03 -5.11
CA PRO A 50 -10.07 15.82 -3.73
C PRO A 50 -10.71 14.57 -3.10
N GLY A 51 -9.90 13.75 -2.44
CA GLY A 51 -10.36 12.53 -1.78
C GLY A 51 -10.69 11.37 -2.71
N THR A 52 -10.27 11.43 -3.98
CA THR A 52 -10.46 10.34 -4.94
C THR A 52 -9.16 9.76 -5.46
N PHE A 53 -9.21 8.51 -5.91
CA PHE A 53 -8.13 7.85 -6.64
C PHE A 53 -8.69 6.98 -7.77
N ALA A 54 -7.87 6.69 -8.78
CA ALA A 54 -8.17 5.82 -9.90
C ALA A 54 -6.98 4.90 -10.17
N ILE A 55 -7.27 3.73 -10.74
CA ILE A 55 -6.25 2.81 -11.25
C ILE A 55 -6.38 2.69 -12.77
N THR A 56 -5.27 2.75 -13.49
CA THR A 56 -5.23 2.57 -14.95
C THR A 56 -4.28 1.43 -15.32
N GLY A 57 -4.48 0.83 -16.50
CA GLY A 57 -3.72 -0.34 -16.91
C GLY A 57 -4.00 -0.80 -18.33
N THR A 58 -3.53 -2.00 -18.64
CA THR A 58 -3.49 -2.54 -20.02
C THR A 58 -4.86 -2.97 -20.58
N ASN A 59 -5.95 -2.85 -19.80
CA ASN A 59 -7.30 -3.18 -20.26
C ASN A 59 -8.21 -1.94 -20.20
N THR A 60 -8.86 -1.63 -21.32
CA THR A 60 -9.79 -0.50 -21.50
C THR A 60 -11.20 -0.78 -20.98
N SER A 61 -11.35 -1.64 -19.97
CA SER A 61 -12.66 -1.97 -19.41
C SER A 61 -13.08 -0.94 -18.37
N ASP A 62 -14.40 -0.76 -18.20
CA ASP A 62 -15.00 0.16 -17.22
C ASP A 62 -14.57 -0.13 -15.77
N THR A 63 -14.09 -1.34 -15.49
CA THR A 63 -13.51 -1.70 -14.19
C THR A 63 -12.27 -2.56 -14.41
N LEU A 64 -11.12 -2.08 -13.92
CA LEU A 64 -9.83 -2.75 -14.08
C LEU A 64 -9.59 -3.71 -12.89
N PRO A 65 -9.33 -5.01 -13.14
CA PRO A 65 -8.88 -5.93 -12.09
C PRO A 65 -7.63 -5.42 -11.37
N TRP A 66 -7.51 -5.70 -10.07
CA TRP A 66 -6.33 -5.34 -9.27
C TRP A 66 -5.02 -5.79 -9.93
N ARG A 67 -4.98 -7.01 -10.47
CA ARG A 67 -3.80 -7.60 -11.12
C ARG A 67 -3.32 -6.87 -12.39
N TYR A 68 -4.18 -6.07 -13.01
CA TYR A 68 -3.88 -5.37 -14.27
C TYR A 68 -3.64 -3.88 -14.10
N ALA A 69 -3.69 -3.37 -12.87
CA ALA A 69 -3.32 -1.98 -12.57
C ALA A 69 -1.81 -1.78 -12.79
N THR A 70 -1.46 -0.80 -13.61
CA THR A 70 -0.07 -0.39 -13.87
C THR A 70 0.22 1.03 -13.38
N THR A 71 -0.82 1.82 -13.14
CA THR A 71 -0.69 3.20 -12.67
C THR A 71 -1.77 3.49 -11.64
N ILE A 72 -1.41 4.23 -10.60
CA ILE A 72 -2.35 4.88 -9.69
C ILE A 72 -2.30 6.37 -9.97
N VAL A 73 -3.48 6.96 -10.06
CA VAL A 73 -3.69 8.40 -9.99
C VAL A 73 -4.45 8.67 -8.70
N LEU A 74 -3.95 9.52 -7.82
CA LEU A 74 -4.66 9.91 -6.61
C LEU A 74 -4.61 11.41 -6.38
N SER A 75 -5.62 11.96 -5.73
CA SER A 75 -5.52 13.33 -5.22
C SER A 75 -4.53 13.39 -4.07
N ILE A 76 -3.71 14.45 -4.02
CA ILE A 76 -2.88 14.74 -2.84
C ILE A 76 -3.74 15.01 -1.59
N LYS A 77 -5.03 15.30 -1.76
CA LYS A 77 -5.97 15.41 -0.66
C LYS A 77 -6.71 14.10 -0.44
N ASP A 78 -6.78 13.66 0.80
CA ASP A 78 -7.56 12.48 1.18
C ASP A 78 -9.06 12.77 1.24
N PHE A 79 -9.86 11.76 1.60
CA PHE A 79 -11.31 11.86 1.72
C PHE A 79 -11.78 12.94 2.70
N SER A 80 -10.98 13.29 3.70
CA SER A 80 -11.27 14.36 4.67
C SER A 80 -10.81 15.75 4.19
N GLY A 81 -10.06 15.82 3.09
CA GLY A 81 -9.50 17.04 2.53
C GLY A 81 -8.10 17.38 3.05
N GLU A 82 -7.52 16.53 3.90
CA GLU A 82 -6.17 16.69 4.44
C GLU A 82 -5.13 16.49 3.35
N ASN A 83 -4.04 17.27 3.38
CA ASN A 83 -3.01 17.26 2.34
C ASN A 83 -1.88 16.28 2.68
N TYR A 84 -1.70 15.28 1.82
CA TYR A 84 -0.71 14.21 1.92
C TYR A 84 0.50 14.42 0.99
N SER A 85 0.73 15.62 0.46
CA SER A 85 1.88 15.89 -0.43
C SER A 85 3.21 15.44 0.18
N ASN A 86 3.45 15.72 1.47
CA ASN A 86 4.70 15.34 2.15
C ASN A 86 4.81 13.82 2.39
N TRP A 87 3.68 13.15 2.62
CA TRP A 87 3.65 11.69 2.74
C TRP A 87 3.93 11.02 1.40
N LEU A 88 3.43 11.59 0.30
CA LEU A 88 3.73 11.10 -1.05
C LEU A 88 5.22 11.25 -1.40
N THR A 89 5.89 12.31 -0.96
CA THR A 89 7.31 12.51 -1.30
C THR A 89 8.28 11.54 -0.63
N VAL A 90 7.84 10.77 0.38
CA VAL A 90 8.70 9.77 1.05
C VAL A 90 8.56 8.35 0.48
N ILE A 91 7.63 8.14 -0.46
CA ILE A 91 7.44 6.84 -1.13
C ILE A 91 8.49 6.70 -2.23
N ASN A 92 9.24 5.60 -2.20
CA ASN A 92 10.32 5.33 -3.16
C ASN A 92 10.00 4.16 -4.08
N GLU A 93 10.76 4.06 -5.17
CA GLU A 93 10.76 2.85 -5.98
C GLU A 93 11.15 1.63 -5.14
N ASN A 94 10.53 0.49 -5.45
CA ASN A 94 10.58 -0.78 -4.71
C ASN A 94 9.79 -0.81 -3.39
N ASP A 95 9.33 0.33 -2.85
CA ASP A 95 8.39 0.28 -1.73
C ASP A 95 7.09 -0.42 -2.13
N ARG A 96 6.29 -0.80 -1.13
CA ARG A 96 4.99 -1.39 -1.35
C ARG A 96 3.87 -0.40 -1.06
N LEU A 97 2.79 -0.54 -1.81
CA LEU A 97 1.54 0.15 -1.57
C LEU A 97 0.43 -0.89 -1.38
N MET A 98 -0.35 -0.75 -0.32
CA MET A 98 -1.55 -1.55 -0.11
C MET A 98 -2.78 -0.67 -0.31
N ILE A 99 -3.72 -1.13 -1.13
CA ILE A 99 -5.03 -0.52 -1.32
C ILE A 99 -6.06 -1.53 -0.85
N ARG A 100 -6.83 -1.22 0.20
CA ARG A 100 -7.78 -2.15 0.82
C ARG A 100 -9.12 -1.48 1.11
N SER A 101 -10.23 -2.11 0.72
CA SER A 101 -11.56 -1.56 1.00
C SER A 101 -11.78 -1.39 2.50
N VAL A 102 -12.42 -0.28 2.85
CA VAL A 102 -12.86 0.01 4.21
C VAL A 102 -13.93 -0.99 4.68
N LYS A 103 -14.81 -1.42 3.76
CA LYS A 103 -15.97 -2.27 4.07
C LYS A 103 -15.67 -3.75 3.91
N ASN A 104 -14.87 -4.13 2.92
CA ASN A 104 -14.55 -5.52 2.63
C ASN A 104 -13.03 -5.75 2.61
N PRO A 105 -12.43 -6.25 3.71
CA PRO A 105 -10.98 -6.50 3.76
C PRO A 105 -10.45 -7.47 2.70
N ALA A 106 -11.30 -8.29 2.08
CA ALA A 106 -10.92 -9.19 0.98
C ALA A 106 -10.84 -8.47 -0.39
N ASP A 107 -11.31 -7.23 -0.49
CA ASP A 107 -11.10 -6.33 -1.63
C ASP A 107 -9.82 -5.53 -1.40
N VAL A 108 -8.70 -6.12 -1.84
CA VAL A 108 -7.36 -5.60 -1.59
C VAL A 108 -6.43 -5.85 -2.78
N GLY A 109 -5.62 -4.86 -3.12
CA GLY A 109 -4.48 -4.97 -4.03
C GLY A 109 -3.20 -4.52 -3.32
N ILE A 110 -2.14 -5.31 -3.44
CA ILE A 110 -0.79 -4.95 -2.97
C ILE A 110 0.12 -4.83 -4.18
N TYR A 111 0.87 -3.73 -4.20
CA TYR A 111 1.70 -3.32 -5.33
C TYR A 111 3.12 -3.03 -4.90
N ILE A 112 4.08 -3.23 -5.80
CA ILE A 112 5.40 -2.61 -5.73
C ILE A 112 5.36 -1.32 -6.54
N ILE A 113 5.95 -0.26 -6.00
CA ILE A 113 6.16 1.01 -6.70
C ILE A 113 7.29 0.84 -7.72
N ILE A 114 6.98 1.06 -8.98
CA ILE A 114 7.92 0.96 -10.12
C ILE A 114 8.49 2.33 -10.49
N SER A 115 7.75 3.41 -10.19
CA SER A 115 8.20 4.78 -10.36
C SER A 115 7.67 5.61 -9.21
N ALA A 116 8.58 6.36 -8.57
CA ALA A 116 8.26 7.22 -7.44
C ALA A 116 7.14 8.23 -7.78
N PRO A 117 6.43 8.75 -6.77
CA PRO A 117 5.28 9.60 -7.02
C PRO A 117 5.65 10.92 -7.71
N ILE A 118 4.91 11.26 -8.76
CA ILE A 118 4.99 12.55 -9.44
C ILE A 118 3.78 13.36 -9.01
N ILE A 119 4.01 14.47 -8.31
CA ILE A 119 2.96 15.42 -7.92
C ILE A 119 2.80 16.46 -9.02
N HIS A 120 1.58 16.61 -9.53
CA HIS A 120 1.22 17.54 -10.58
C HIS A 120 0.73 18.87 -10.00
N SER A 121 0.83 19.94 -10.79
CA SER A 121 0.32 21.26 -10.40
C SER A 121 -1.20 21.28 -10.20
N SER A 122 -1.94 20.30 -10.75
CA SER A 122 -3.38 20.13 -10.55
C SER A 122 -3.74 19.62 -9.14
N GLY A 123 -2.77 19.13 -8.37
CA GLY A 123 -3.03 18.41 -7.11
C GLY A 123 -3.31 16.93 -7.30
N ALA A 124 -3.13 16.40 -8.51
CA ALA A 124 -3.03 14.97 -8.75
C ALA A 124 -1.62 14.45 -8.42
N CYS A 125 -1.53 13.16 -8.13
CA CYS A 125 -0.30 12.42 -7.97
C CYS A 125 -0.37 11.14 -8.78
N THR A 126 0.66 10.84 -9.56
CA THR A 126 0.75 9.62 -10.37
C THR A 126 1.92 8.76 -9.94
N MET A 127 1.69 7.44 -9.84
CA MET A 127 2.70 6.44 -9.53
C MET A 127 2.57 5.25 -10.48
N LYS A 128 3.68 4.71 -10.98
CA LYS A 128 3.66 3.42 -11.69
C LYS A 128 3.79 2.29 -10.68
N ILE A 129 3.01 1.24 -10.87
CA ILE A 129 2.88 0.11 -9.95
C ILE A 129 2.94 -1.22 -10.68
N HIS A 130 3.32 -2.26 -9.96
CA HIS A 130 3.21 -3.65 -10.39
C HIS A 130 2.50 -4.47 -9.31
N ASN A 131 1.48 -5.23 -9.68
CA ASN A 131 0.74 -6.03 -8.72
C ASN A 131 1.60 -7.17 -8.17
N VAL A 132 1.63 -7.33 -6.85
CA VAL A 132 2.27 -8.46 -6.17
C VAL A 132 1.22 -9.52 -5.85
N VAL A 133 0.12 -9.08 -5.26
CA VAL A 133 -0.97 -9.94 -4.81
C VAL A 133 -2.27 -9.14 -4.80
N ASN A 134 -3.38 -9.84 -4.99
CA ASN A 134 -4.71 -9.31 -4.73
C ASN A 134 -5.48 -10.28 -3.83
N GLY A 135 -6.50 -9.75 -3.14
CA GLY A 135 -7.42 -10.54 -2.35
C GLY A 135 -8.34 -11.39 -3.22
N VAL A 136 -9.34 -12.01 -2.58
CA VAL A 136 -10.30 -12.89 -3.27
C VAL A 136 -11.15 -12.10 -4.26
N ASN A 137 -11.46 -10.85 -3.96
CA ASN A 137 -12.12 -9.97 -4.92
C ASN A 137 -11.11 -9.51 -5.96
N ILE A 138 -11.41 -9.83 -7.22
CA ILE A 138 -10.52 -9.56 -8.36
C ILE A 138 -10.61 -8.10 -8.80
N TYR A 139 -11.77 -7.48 -8.61
CA TYR A 139 -12.09 -6.13 -9.05
C TYR A 139 -12.32 -5.23 -7.85
N PRO A 140 -11.80 -4.00 -7.85
CA PRO A 140 -12.25 -2.99 -6.90
C PRO A 140 -13.73 -2.67 -7.13
N THR A 141 -14.45 -2.48 -6.05
CA THR A 141 -15.79 -1.89 -6.06
C THR A 141 -15.70 -0.38 -6.33
N ILE A 142 -16.07 0.05 -7.53
CA ILE A 142 -16.07 1.47 -7.93
C ILE A 142 -17.01 2.29 -7.02
N ASN A 143 -16.62 3.53 -6.71
CA ASN A 143 -17.29 4.45 -5.78
C ASN A 143 -17.24 4.04 -4.29
N ASP A 144 -16.50 2.99 -3.93
CA ASP A 144 -16.28 2.63 -2.53
C ASP A 144 -15.03 3.29 -1.93
N GLU A 145 -14.92 3.28 -0.60
CA GLU A 145 -13.79 3.84 0.14
C GLU A 145 -12.68 2.80 0.35
N TYR A 146 -11.43 3.22 0.18
CA TYR A 146 -10.24 2.39 0.37
C TYR A 146 -9.24 3.10 1.26
N TYR A 147 -8.60 2.33 2.14
CA TYR A 147 -7.36 2.72 2.76
C TYR A 147 -6.22 2.52 1.76
N ILE A 148 -5.42 3.55 1.55
CA ILE A 148 -4.14 3.48 0.84
C ILE A 148 -3.04 3.60 1.88
N SER A 149 -2.17 2.59 1.95
CA SER A 149 -1.08 2.49 2.94
C SER A 149 0.27 2.31 2.24
N HIS A 150 1.30 2.99 2.73
CA HIS A 150 2.68 2.81 2.27
C HIS A 150 3.38 1.76 3.15
N LEU A 151 4.21 0.92 2.57
CA LEU A 151 4.94 -0.14 3.25
C LEU A 151 6.39 -0.05 2.79
N PRO A 152 7.25 0.72 3.47
CA PRO A 152 8.64 0.87 3.06
C PRO A 152 9.34 -0.48 3.10
N ILE A 153 10.09 -0.81 2.05
CA ILE A 153 10.98 -1.97 2.10
C ILE A 153 12.20 -1.56 2.91
N ASN A 154 12.30 -2.04 4.14
CA ASN A 154 13.56 -2.00 4.88
C ASN A 154 14.61 -2.77 4.08
N GLN A 155 15.58 -2.07 3.49
CA GLN A 155 16.78 -2.64 2.87
C GLN A 155 17.69 -3.25 3.95
N ALA A 156 17.23 -4.31 4.61
CA ALA A 156 17.98 -5.03 5.62
C ALA A 156 18.21 -6.48 5.16
N SER A 157 19.07 -6.66 4.16
CA SER A 157 19.81 -7.91 3.94
C SER A 157 20.95 -7.71 2.93
N THR A 158 21.91 -6.85 3.24
CA THR A 158 23.24 -6.93 2.62
C THR A 158 24.09 -7.93 3.41
N SER A 159 24.25 -9.11 2.82
CA SER A 159 25.35 -10.07 2.93
C SER A 159 26.23 -10.06 4.19
N ASN A 160 26.00 -11.02 5.10
CA ASN A 160 27.09 -11.61 5.86
C ASN A 160 27.43 -12.97 5.25
N SER A 161 28.19 -12.96 4.16
CA SER A 161 28.95 -14.13 3.73
C SER A 161 30.09 -14.35 4.72
N LEU A 162 29.86 -15.18 5.74
CA LEU A 162 30.91 -15.71 6.60
C LEU A 162 31.81 -16.61 5.75
N ILE A 163 32.97 -16.10 5.35
CA ILE A 163 34.09 -16.92 4.90
C ILE A 163 34.61 -17.64 6.15
N LEU A 164 34.43 -18.96 6.19
CA LEU A 164 35.09 -19.83 7.16
C LEU A 164 36.51 -20.10 6.64
N ASN A 165 37.51 -19.65 7.40
CA ASN A 165 38.88 -20.18 7.33
C ASN A 165 39.03 -21.28 8.39
#